data_AF-A0A2X4V7M0-F1
#
_entry.id   AF-A0A2X4V7M0-F1
#
_cell.length_a   1.000
_cell.length_b   1.000
_cell.length_c   1.000
_cell.angle_alpha   90.00
_cell.angle_beta   90.00
_cell.angle_gamma   90.00
#
_symmetry.space_group_name_H-M   'P 1'
#
loop_
_entity.id
_entity.type
_entity.pdbx_description
1 polymer ?
#
loop_
_entity_poly.entity_id
_entity_poly.type
_entity_poly.pdbx_seq_one_letter_code
_entity_poly.pdbx_strand_id
1 'polypeptide(L)'
;MLRHFKDTSTLYLEIVDYPGEWLLDLPMLEQDYLAWSRQMAGLLQGDRAEWAKPWLELCKGCDPLAPADENKLAAIAQAYTDYLLRCKSEGLHFIQPGRFVLPGDLAGAPALQFFPWPNVDSLGESKLAQADKHTNIGMLRARFNYYCQSIVKNFYKEHFVRFDRQIVLVDCLQPLNSGPQAFNDMRLALTQLMQSFHYGKRTLFRRLFSPTIDKLMFAATKADHITADQHANLVSLLQQLVQEAWQNAAFEGISMDCVGLASVQATESGIVDHQGQRIRP
;
A
#
# COMPACT_ATOMS: atom_id res chain seq x y z
N MET A 1 33.91 -34.88 -22.24
CA MET A 1 32.85 -33.94 -21.82
C MET A 1 31.81 -33.84 -22.93
N LEU A 2 30.79 -34.71 -22.92
CA LEU A 2 29.68 -34.64 -23.87
C LEU A 2 28.50 -33.93 -23.20
N ARG A 3 28.32 -32.66 -23.55
CA ARG A 3 27.18 -31.85 -23.15
C ARG A 3 26.01 -32.30 -24.05
N HIS A 4 25.02 -33.01 -23.49
CA HIS A 4 23.81 -33.36 -24.23
C HIS A 4 23.12 -32.08 -24.71
N PHE A 5 23.13 -31.87 -26.03
CA PHE A 5 22.28 -30.90 -26.71
C PHE A 5 20.83 -31.40 -26.58
N LYS A 6 20.05 -30.79 -25.69
CA LYS A 6 18.60 -30.74 -25.86
C LYS A 6 18.30 -29.51 -26.70
N ASP A 7 17.76 -29.70 -27.90
CA ASP A 7 17.41 -28.62 -28.84
C ASP A 7 16.23 -27.77 -28.36
N THR A 8 15.52 -28.21 -27.32
CA THR A 8 14.39 -27.49 -26.74
C THR A 8 14.42 -27.51 -25.21
N SER A 9 14.18 -26.34 -24.61
CA SER A 9 13.93 -26.16 -23.19
C SER A 9 12.57 -25.47 -23.01
N THR A 10 11.89 -25.79 -21.91
CA THR A 10 10.61 -25.18 -21.56
C THR A 10 10.81 -24.34 -20.31
N LEU A 11 10.49 -23.05 -20.40
CA LEU A 11 10.39 -22.17 -19.25
C LEU A 11 8.92 -22.11 -18.82
N TYR A 12 8.65 -22.54 -17.58
CA TYR A 12 7.34 -22.34 -16.97
C TYR A 12 7.33 -20.97 -16.29
N LEU A 13 6.52 -20.05 -16.79
CA LEU A 13 6.34 -18.72 -16.23
C LEU A 13 4.99 -18.67 -15.51
N GLU A 14 5.01 -18.61 -14.19
CA GLU A 14 3.83 -18.37 -13.37
C GLU A 14 3.68 -16.87 -13.13
N ILE A 15 2.52 -16.30 -13.47
CA ILE A 15 2.20 -14.89 -13.26
C ILE A 15 1.08 -14.83 -12.22
N VAL A 16 1.34 -14.16 -11.11
CA VAL A 16 0.39 -13.97 -10.02
C VAL A 16 0.09 -12.48 -9.90
N ASP A 17 -1.18 -12.12 -10.06
CA ASP A 17 -1.67 -10.75 -9.83
C ASP A 17 -2.26 -10.64 -8.42
N TYR A 18 -1.91 -9.57 -7.72
CA TYR A 18 -2.46 -9.28 -6.40
C TYR A 18 -2.53 -7.77 -6.14
N PRO A 19 -3.51 -7.30 -5.34
CA PRO A 19 -3.65 -5.87 -5.07
C PRO A 19 -2.45 -5.27 -4.34
N GLY A 20 -1.94 -4.15 -4.83
CA GLY A 20 -0.84 -3.42 -4.18
C GLY A 20 -1.20 -2.94 -2.76
N GLU A 21 -2.48 -2.65 -2.51
CA GLU A 21 -2.99 -2.24 -1.20
C GLU A 21 -2.74 -3.30 -0.11
N TRP A 22 -2.64 -4.57 -0.48
CA TRP A 22 -2.34 -5.63 0.48
C TRP A 22 -0.89 -5.57 1.00
N LEU A 23 0.04 -4.99 0.25
CA LEU A 23 1.41 -4.75 0.70
C LEU A 23 1.49 -3.56 1.66
N LEU A 24 0.60 -2.58 1.55
CA LEU A 24 0.56 -1.43 2.45
C LEU A 24 0.25 -1.81 3.90
N ASP A 25 -0.24 -3.02 4.14
CA ASP A 25 -0.50 -3.54 5.48
C ASP A 25 0.72 -4.20 6.13
N LEU A 26 1.79 -4.50 5.39
CA LEU A 26 2.97 -5.16 5.95
C LEU A 26 3.64 -4.37 7.07
N PRO A 27 3.78 -3.03 6.99
CA PRO A 27 4.25 -2.21 8.11
C PRO A 27 3.42 -2.35 9.39
N MET A 28 2.14 -2.78 9.32
CA MET A 28 1.32 -3.04 10.51
C MET A 28 1.86 -4.17 11.39
N LEU A 29 2.67 -5.09 10.83
CA LEU A 29 3.28 -6.18 11.59
C LEU A 29 4.30 -5.68 12.63
N GLU A 30 4.86 -4.49 12.41
CA GLU A 30 5.88 -3.87 13.26
C GLU A 30 5.30 -2.80 14.19
N GLN A 31 3.98 -2.57 14.13
CA GLN A 31 3.29 -1.55 14.91
C GLN A 31 2.34 -2.20 15.90
N ASP A 32 2.21 -1.60 17.08
CA ASP A 32 1.04 -1.84 17.91
C ASP A 32 -0.16 -1.02 17.40
N TYR A 33 -1.35 -1.37 17.89
CA TYR A 33 -2.61 -0.74 17.50
C TYR A 33 -2.63 0.78 17.73
N LEU A 34 -2.00 1.29 18.79
CA LEU A 34 -2.03 2.72 19.13
C LEU A 34 -1.04 3.50 18.27
N ALA A 35 0.14 2.95 18.00
CA ALA A 35 1.10 3.51 17.04
C ALA A 35 0.48 3.61 15.64
N TRP A 36 -0.16 2.53 15.18
CA TRP A 36 -0.90 2.54 13.93
C TRP A 36 -2.03 3.58 13.93
N SER A 37 -2.80 3.66 15.01
CA SER A 37 -3.88 4.64 15.15
C SER A 37 -3.39 6.09 15.02
N ARG A 38 -2.25 6.41 15.62
CA ARG A 38 -1.62 7.74 15.49
C ARG A 38 -1.16 8.03 14.07
N GLN A 39 -0.55 7.06 13.40
CA GLN A 39 -0.15 7.22 12.01
C GLN A 39 -1.36 7.58 11.16
N MET A 40 -2.46 6.84 11.30
CA MET A 40 -3.69 7.10 10.54
C MET A 40 -4.33 8.44 10.89
N ALA A 41 -4.30 8.84 12.17
CA ALA A 41 -4.78 10.15 12.60
C ALA A 41 -3.95 11.30 12.00
N GLY A 42 -2.64 11.12 11.84
CA GLY A 42 -1.74 12.09 11.22
C GLY A 42 -2.05 12.39 9.75
N LEU A 43 -2.79 11.51 9.08
CA LEU A 43 -3.24 11.68 7.68
C LEU A 43 -4.51 12.51 7.54
N LEU A 44 -5.18 12.86 8.65
CA LEU A 44 -6.45 13.59 8.64
C LEU A 44 -6.22 15.08 8.39
N GLN A 45 -5.82 15.40 7.16
CA GLN A 45 -5.59 16.76 6.67
C GLN A 45 -6.26 16.96 5.30
N GLY A 46 -6.58 18.20 4.95
CA GLY A 46 -7.25 18.52 3.68
C GLY A 46 -8.53 17.71 3.49
N ASP A 47 -8.73 17.18 2.27
CA ASP A 47 -9.93 16.41 1.94
C ASP A 47 -10.11 15.14 2.79
N ARG A 48 -9.01 14.52 3.27
CA ARG A 48 -9.10 13.36 4.17
C ARG A 48 -9.82 13.70 5.46
N ALA A 49 -9.62 14.90 6.01
CA ALA A 49 -10.31 15.34 7.23
C ALA A 49 -11.81 15.51 6.99
N GLU A 50 -12.18 16.04 5.81
CA GLU A 50 -13.58 16.23 5.41
C GLU A 50 -14.31 14.91 5.22
N TRP A 51 -13.72 13.95 4.49
CA TRP A 51 -14.34 12.65 4.23
C TRP A 51 -14.37 11.75 5.47
N ALA A 52 -13.47 11.95 6.42
CA ALA A 52 -13.42 11.19 7.67
C ALA A 52 -14.52 11.58 8.68
N LYS A 53 -15.21 12.72 8.48
CA LYS A 53 -16.20 13.26 9.44
C LYS A 53 -17.23 12.23 9.93
N PRO A 54 -17.90 11.43 9.08
CA PRO A 54 -18.90 10.46 9.55
C PRO A 54 -18.31 9.45 10.55
N TRP A 55 -17.12 8.93 10.25
CA TRP A 55 -16.40 8.01 11.14
C TRP A 55 -15.96 8.70 12.45
N LEU A 56 -15.46 9.93 12.37
CA LEU A 56 -15.01 10.70 13.54
C LEU A 56 -16.18 11.06 14.47
N GLU A 57 -17.35 11.43 13.94
CA GLU A 57 -18.53 11.71 14.75
C GLU A 57 -19.02 10.48 15.52
N LEU A 58 -19.04 9.30 14.87
CA LEU A 58 -19.40 8.06 15.56
C LEU A 58 -18.38 7.71 16.67
N CYS A 59 -17.09 7.98 16.44
CA CYS A 59 -16.06 7.81 17.47
C CYS A 59 -16.31 8.68 18.71
N LYS A 60 -16.79 9.93 18.56
CA LYS A 60 -17.09 10.81 19.71
C LYS A 60 -18.17 10.23 20.62
N GLY A 61 -19.13 9.51 20.06
CA GLY A 61 -20.18 8.83 20.81
C GLY A 61 -19.69 7.55 21.52
N CYS A 62 -18.48 7.07 21.26
CA CYS A 62 -17.93 5.83 21.78
C CYS A 62 -16.97 6.08 22.94
N ASP A 63 -17.27 5.53 24.12
CA ASP A 63 -16.28 5.48 25.22
C ASP A 63 -15.33 4.30 24.97
N PRO A 64 -14.02 4.53 24.77
CA PRO A 64 -13.06 3.46 24.52
C PRO A 64 -12.86 2.52 25.71
N LEU A 65 -13.12 2.97 26.94
CA LEU A 65 -12.92 2.20 28.18
C LEU A 65 -14.20 1.53 28.68
N ALA A 66 -15.36 1.86 28.10
CA ALA A 66 -16.61 1.17 28.37
C ALA A 66 -16.58 -0.29 27.88
N PRO A 67 -17.46 -1.16 28.42
CA PRO A 67 -17.64 -2.52 27.90
C PRO A 67 -17.84 -2.55 26.39
N ALA A 68 -17.26 -3.56 25.76
CA ALA A 68 -17.26 -3.79 24.34
C ALA A 68 -18.70 -3.89 23.79
N ASP A 69 -19.02 -3.02 22.83
CA ASP A 69 -20.30 -3.01 22.11
C ASP A 69 -20.04 -3.37 20.64
N GLU A 70 -20.32 -4.62 20.28
CA GLU A 70 -20.04 -5.14 18.94
C GLU A 70 -20.80 -4.41 17.84
N ASN A 71 -22.06 -4.04 18.08
CA ASN A 71 -22.90 -3.35 17.09
C ASN A 71 -22.35 -1.96 16.82
N LYS A 72 -21.94 -1.26 17.89
CA LYS A 72 -21.34 0.06 17.78
C LYS A 72 -19.99 0.02 17.07
N LEU A 73 -19.12 -0.94 17.42
CA LEU A 73 -17.83 -1.09 16.73
C LEU A 73 -18.01 -1.47 15.27
N ALA A 74 -18.99 -2.31 14.92
CA ALA A 74 -19.29 -2.65 13.54
C ALA A 74 -19.75 -1.43 12.74
N ALA A 75 -20.64 -0.60 13.29
CA ALA A 75 -21.09 0.63 12.64
C ALA A 75 -19.94 1.63 12.41
N ILE A 76 -19.05 1.81 13.39
CA ILE A 76 -17.89 2.70 13.25
C ILE A 76 -16.89 2.14 12.23
N ALA A 77 -16.64 0.82 12.24
CA ALA A 77 -15.76 0.18 11.28
C ALA A 77 -16.29 0.29 9.84
N GLN A 78 -17.62 0.22 9.65
CA GLN A 78 -18.23 0.46 8.35
C GLN A 78 -17.99 1.90 7.88
N ALA A 79 -18.22 2.90 8.74
CA ALA A 79 -17.98 4.30 8.40
C ALA A 79 -16.50 4.56 8.05
N TYR A 80 -15.57 3.88 8.72
CA TYR A 80 -14.15 3.94 8.38
C TYR A 80 -13.85 3.30 7.02
N THR A 81 -14.49 2.17 6.72
CA THR A 81 -14.39 1.48 5.42
C THR A 81 -14.90 2.37 4.28
N ASP A 82 -16.03 3.04 4.49
CA ASP A 82 -16.62 3.97 3.52
C ASP A 82 -15.68 5.16 3.26
N TYR A 83 -15.02 5.66 4.31
CA TYR A 83 -13.96 6.67 4.19
C TYR A 83 -12.80 6.17 3.31
N LEU A 84 -12.30 4.95 3.53
CA LEU A 84 -11.22 4.37 2.73
C LEU A 84 -11.62 4.17 1.25
N LEU A 85 -12.85 3.69 1.01
CA LEU A 85 -13.41 3.57 -0.35
C LEU A 85 -13.50 4.93 -1.04
N ARG A 86 -13.92 5.97 -0.30
CA ARG A 86 -13.96 7.34 -0.81
C ARG A 86 -12.56 7.83 -1.18
N CYS A 87 -11.58 7.69 -0.29
CA CYS A 87 -10.19 8.04 -0.56
C CYS A 87 -9.67 7.37 -1.86
N LYS A 88 -9.94 6.08 -2.02
CA LYS A 88 -9.56 5.32 -3.22
C LYS A 88 -10.23 5.87 -4.48
N SER A 89 -11.54 6.15 -4.43
CA SER A 89 -12.29 6.69 -5.57
C SER A 89 -11.80 8.07 -6.03
N GLU A 90 -11.25 8.85 -5.10
CA GLU A 90 -10.72 10.19 -5.36
C GLU A 90 -9.22 10.17 -5.73
N GLY A 91 -8.63 8.99 -5.95
CA GLY A 91 -7.26 8.83 -6.44
C GLY A 91 -6.19 8.89 -5.35
N LEU A 92 -6.55 8.73 -4.07
CA LEU A 92 -5.57 8.50 -3.01
C LEU A 92 -5.11 7.04 -3.03
N HIS A 93 -3.81 6.86 -2.80
CA HIS A 93 -3.10 5.59 -2.91
C HIS A 93 -2.76 5.00 -1.53
N PHE A 94 -2.61 5.82 -0.50
CA PHE A 94 -2.37 5.35 0.85
C PHE A 94 -3.66 4.89 1.53
N ILE A 95 -4.02 3.62 1.31
CA ILE A 95 -5.23 2.99 1.83
C ILE A 95 -4.85 1.87 2.77
N GLN A 96 -5.25 2.01 4.03
CA GLN A 96 -4.91 1.04 5.05
C GLN A 96 -6.05 0.94 6.08
N PRO A 97 -6.49 -0.26 6.47
CA PRO A 97 -5.96 -1.54 6.02
C PRO A 97 -6.48 -1.95 4.63
N GLY A 98 -5.61 -2.48 3.76
CA GLY A 98 -5.89 -2.72 2.35
C GLY A 98 -7.04 -3.69 2.08
N ARG A 99 -7.26 -4.67 2.98
CA ARG A 99 -8.36 -5.64 2.83
C ARG A 99 -9.74 -5.05 3.17
N PHE A 100 -9.83 -3.82 3.70
CA PHE A 100 -11.15 -3.19 3.87
C PHE A 100 -11.77 -2.76 2.54
N VAL A 101 -10.94 -2.27 1.60
CA VAL A 101 -11.40 -1.87 0.26
C VAL A 101 -11.40 -3.02 -0.73
N LEU A 102 -10.64 -4.08 -0.46
CA LEU A 102 -10.53 -5.29 -1.27
C LEU A 102 -10.53 -6.54 -0.37
N PRO A 103 -11.69 -6.93 0.21
CA PRO A 103 -11.77 -7.96 1.24
C PRO A 103 -11.60 -9.39 0.74
N GLY A 104 -11.80 -9.64 -0.56
CA GLY A 104 -11.83 -11.01 -1.09
C GLY A 104 -12.80 -11.89 -0.29
N ASP A 105 -12.34 -13.06 0.15
CA ASP A 105 -13.13 -14.03 0.93
C ASP A 105 -13.40 -13.59 2.38
N LEU A 106 -12.82 -12.49 2.84
CA LEU A 106 -12.98 -11.98 4.22
C LEU A 106 -14.12 -10.98 4.37
N ALA A 107 -14.93 -10.77 3.33
CA ALA A 107 -16.04 -9.82 3.37
C ALA A 107 -17.01 -10.15 4.52
N GLY A 108 -17.27 -9.16 5.38
CA GLY A 108 -18.12 -9.31 6.55
C GLY A 108 -17.49 -10.04 7.75
N ALA A 109 -16.24 -10.48 7.66
CA ALA A 109 -15.56 -11.12 8.78
C ALA A 109 -15.36 -10.15 9.95
N PRO A 110 -15.52 -10.58 11.22
CA PRO A 110 -15.24 -9.75 12.39
C PRO A 110 -13.80 -9.21 12.45
N ALA A 111 -12.88 -9.90 11.78
CA ALA A 111 -11.49 -9.48 11.62
C ALA A 111 -11.34 -8.16 10.83
N LEU A 112 -12.33 -7.81 10.00
CA LEU A 112 -12.42 -6.54 9.27
C LEU A 112 -13.38 -5.56 9.95
N GLN A 113 -13.47 -5.60 11.28
CA GLN A 113 -14.32 -4.68 12.05
C GLN A 113 -13.49 -3.95 13.11
N PHE A 114 -12.44 -3.27 12.66
CA PHE A 114 -11.63 -2.37 13.49
C PHE A 114 -11.30 -1.09 12.70
N PHE A 115 -10.87 -0.07 13.43
CA PHE A 115 -10.57 1.26 12.90
C PHE A 115 -9.50 1.91 13.80
N PRO A 116 -8.74 2.89 13.30
CA PRO A 116 -7.75 3.58 14.12
C PRO A 116 -8.48 4.40 15.18
N TRP A 117 -7.96 4.49 16.40
CA TRP A 117 -8.54 5.41 17.38
C TRP A 117 -8.05 6.84 17.10
N PRO A 118 -8.91 7.82 16.79
CA PRO A 118 -8.45 9.13 16.29
C PRO A 118 -7.75 9.98 17.35
N ASN A 119 -8.00 9.71 18.64
CA ASN A 119 -7.61 10.55 19.76
C ASN A 119 -6.79 9.77 20.81
N VAL A 120 -5.66 9.19 20.40
CA VAL A 120 -4.81 8.38 21.30
C VAL A 120 -4.22 9.24 22.43
N ASP A 121 -3.74 10.43 22.10
CA ASP A 121 -2.94 11.23 23.05
C ASP A 121 -3.80 11.98 24.07
N SER A 122 -5.06 12.31 23.76
CA SER A 122 -5.94 13.06 24.66
C SER A 122 -6.45 12.25 25.85
N LEU A 123 -6.57 10.92 25.69
CA LEU A 123 -7.06 10.00 26.73
C LEU A 123 -5.92 9.42 27.58
N GLY A 124 -4.67 9.59 27.13
CA GLY A 124 -3.47 9.03 27.73
C GLY A 124 -3.21 7.60 27.24
N GLU A 125 -2.16 7.45 26.44
CA GLU A 125 -1.73 6.18 25.84
C GLU A 125 -1.65 5.04 26.86
N SER A 126 -1.07 5.30 28.04
CA SER A 126 -0.92 4.27 29.07
C SER A 126 -2.27 3.70 29.52
N LYS A 127 -3.33 4.51 29.60
CA LYS A 127 -4.67 4.05 29.97
C LYS A 127 -5.28 3.18 28.87
N LEU A 128 -5.15 3.61 27.60
CA LEU A 128 -5.65 2.84 26.46
C LEU A 128 -4.87 1.52 26.29
N ALA A 129 -3.56 1.55 26.51
CA ALA A 129 -2.69 0.38 26.42
C ALA A 129 -2.97 -0.65 27.53
N GLN A 130 -3.38 -0.20 28.73
CA GLN A 130 -3.71 -1.09 29.85
C GLN A 130 -5.19 -1.49 29.91
N ALA A 131 -6.03 -0.97 29.02
CA ALA A 131 -7.45 -1.28 28.99
C ALA A 131 -7.69 -2.79 28.82
N ASP A 132 -8.69 -3.30 29.55
CA ASP A 132 -9.06 -4.71 29.51
C ASP A 132 -9.56 -5.12 28.11
N LYS A 133 -9.37 -6.39 27.76
CA LYS A 133 -9.76 -6.94 26.44
C LYS A 133 -11.28 -6.86 26.15
N HIS A 134 -12.10 -6.75 27.19
CA HIS A 134 -13.56 -6.62 27.10
C HIS A 134 -14.03 -5.17 27.00
N THR A 135 -13.12 -4.20 26.86
CA THR A 135 -13.46 -2.80 26.54
C THR A 135 -13.50 -2.59 25.02
N ASN A 136 -14.13 -1.51 24.56
CA ASN A 136 -14.15 -1.15 23.14
C ASN A 136 -12.74 -1.08 22.54
N ILE A 137 -11.81 -0.36 23.18
CA ILE A 137 -10.43 -0.25 22.70
C ILE A 137 -9.68 -1.59 22.78
N GLY A 138 -9.96 -2.40 23.81
CA GLY A 138 -9.40 -3.73 23.97
C GLY A 138 -9.80 -4.67 22.84
N MET A 139 -11.07 -4.62 22.43
CA MET A 139 -11.61 -5.39 21.31
C MET A 139 -11.04 -4.92 19.96
N LEU A 140 -10.92 -3.60 19.73
CA LEU A 140 -10.28 -3.06 18.52
C LEU A 140 -8.83 -3.52 18.40
N ARG A 141 -8.07 -3.44 19.50
CA ARG A 141 -6.69 -3.95 19.55
C ARG A 141 -6.60 -5.45 19.28
N ALA A 142 -7.53 -6.25 19.83
CA ALA A 142 -7.56 -7.69 19.57
C ALA A 142 -7.82 -8.00 18.09
N ARG A 143 -8.77 -7.29 17.46
CA ARG A 143 -9.09 -7.44 16.02
C ARG A 143 -7.93 -7.00 15.13
N PHE A 144 -7.28 -5.86 15.43
CA PHE A 144 -6.07 -5.41 14.75
C PHE A 144 -4.95 -6.46 14.85
N ASN A 145 -4.66 -6.97 16.05
CA ASN A 145 -3.62 -7.98 16.24
C ASN A 145 -3.92 -9.26 15.47
N TYR A 146 -5.19 -9.70 15.46
CA TYR A 146 -5.63 -10.85 14.69
C TYR A 146 -5.44 -10.61 13.18
N TYR A 147 -5.82 -9.44 12.69
CA TYR A 147 -5.63 -9.04 11.28
C TYR A 147 -4.16 -9.11 10.88
N CYS A 148 -3.28 -8.49 11.66
CA CYS A 148 -1.84 -8.51 11.42
C CYS A 148 -1.30 -9.96 11.43
N GLN A 149 -1.56 -10.72 12.48
CA GLN A 149 -0.92 -12.04 12.66
C GLN A 149 -1.53 -13.16 11.81
N SER A 150 -2.81 -13.08 11.47
CA SER A 150 -3.54 -14.18 10.81
C SER A 150 -3.90 -13.87 9.35
N ILE A 151 -4.00 -12.60 8.96
CA ILE A 151 -4.35 -12.23 7.57
C ILE A 151 -3.09 -11.72 6.87
N VAL A 152 -2.49 -10.64 7.36
CA VAL A 152 -1.33 -10.00 6.71
C VAL A 152 -0.13 -10.95 6.66
N LYS A 153 0.22 -11.55 7.80
CA LYS A 153 1.36 -12.47 7.91
C LYS A 153 1.18 -13.76 7.11
N ASN A 154 -0.03 -14.31 7.05
CA ASN A 154 -0.28 -15.55 6.33
C ASN A 154 -0.26 -15.32 4.82
N PHE A 155 -0.87 -14.25 4.33
CA PHE A 155 -0.74 -13.84 2.93
C PHE A 155 0.72 -13.76 2.50
N TYR A 156 1.55 -13.14 3.33
CA TYR A 156 2.98 -13.03 3.07
C TYR A 156 3.68 -14.41 3.03
N LYS A 157 3.42 -15.28 4.01
CA LYS A 157 4.05 -16.61 4.10
C LYS A 157 3.66 -17.54 2.95
N GLU A 158 2.39 -17.51 2.55
CA GLU A 158 1.84 -18.47 1.61
C GLU A 158 2.13 -18.09 0.16
N HIS A 159 2.12 -16.78 -0.15
CA HIS A 159 2.28 -16.28 -1.51
C HIS A 159 3.65 -15.60 -1.71
N PHE A 160 3.98 -14.60 -0.88
CA PHE A 160 5.10 -13.70 -1.16
C PHE A 160 6.47 -14.37 -1.12
N VAL A 161 6.69 -15.32 -0.21
CA VAL A 161 7.95 -16.08 -0.08
C VAL A 161 8.26 -16.93 -1.32
N ARG A 162 7.31 -17.10 -2.25
CA ARG A 162 7.50 -17.90 -3.47
C ARG A 162 7.85 -17.07 -4.70
N PHE A 163 7.82 -15.74 -4.62
CA PHE A 163 8.06 -14.91 -5.78
C PHE A 163 9.55 -14.78 -6.08
N ASP A 164 9.96 -15.15 -7.30
CA ASP A 164 11.34 -14.98 -7.77
C ASP A 164 11.59 -13.56 -8.33
N ARG A 165 10.55 -12.96 -8.92
CA ARG A 165 10.61 -11.66 -9.62
C ARG A 165 9.35 -10.87 -9.30
N GLN A 166 9.48 -9.55 -9.25
CA GLN A 166 8.33 -8.69 -9.04
C GLN A 166 8.34 -7.47 -9.96
N ILE A 167 7.15 -7.09 -10.43
CA ILE A 167 6.89 -5.81 -11.08
C ILE A 167 5.84 -5.03 -10.26
N VAL A 168 6.11 -3.76 -10.02
CA VAL A 168 5.19 -2.81 -9.38
C VAL A 168 4.77 -1.79 -10.41
N LEU A 169 3.49 -1.80 -10.76
CA LEU A 169 2.89 -0.89 -11.71
C LEU A 169 2.49 0.41 -11.00
N VAL A 170 2.96 1.55 -11.51
CA VAL A 170 2.71 2.88 -10.93
C VAL A 170 2.13 3.79 -12.00
N ASP A 171 0.96 4.39 -11.74
CA ASP A 171 0.43 5.47 -12.57
C ASP A 171 0.94 6.81 -12.00
N CYS A 172 1.95 7.38 -12.63
CA CYS A 172 2.48 8.68 -12.21
C CYS A 172 1.68 9.85 -12.79
N LEU A 173 0.90 9.64 -13.87
CA LEU A 173 0.24 10.71 -14.61
C LEU A 173 -1.02 11.20 -13.89
N GLN A 174 -1.83 10.27 -13.36
CA GLN A 174 -3.06 10.63 -12.66
C GLN A 174 -2.79 11.51 -11.42
N PRO A 175 -1.86 11.16 -10.50
CA PRO A 175 -1.58 12.00 -9.33
C PRO A 175 -0.99 13.37 -9.67
N LEU A 176 -0.19 13.46 -10.74
CA LEU A 176 0.33 14.75 -11.24
C LEU A 176 -0.82 15.67 -11.67
N ASN A 177 -1.84 15.12 -12.34
CA ASN A 177 -3.01 15.89 -12.79
C ASN A 177 -3.96 16.25 -11.63
N SER A 178 -4.07 15.40 -10.62
CA SER A 178 -4.92 15.61 -9.44
C SER A 178 -4.37 16.64 -8.44
N GLY A 179 -3.06 16.92 -8.49
CA GLY A 179 -2.42 17.98 -7.71
C GLY A 179 -1.56 17.50 -6.54
N PRO A 180 -0.96 18.43 -5.77
CA PRO A 180 0.10 18.13 -4.81
C PRO A 180 -0.28 17.14 -3.71
N GLN A 181 -1.54 17.15 -3.26
CA GLN A 181 -2.01 16.25 -2.22
C GLN A 181 -2.00 14.78 -2.70
N ALA A 182 -2.57 14.49 -3.87
CA ALA A 182 -2.60 13.16 -4.45
C ALA A 182 -1.17 12.65 -4.77
N PHE A 183 -0.30 13.53 -5.27
CA PHE A 183 1.10 13.20 -5.53
C PHE A 183 1.88 12.84 -4.26
N ASN A 184 1.73 13.62 -3.19
CA ASN A 184 2.37 13.33 -1.91
C ASN A 184 1.84 12.04 -1.28
N ASP A 185 0.55 11.75 -1.46
CA ASP A 185 -0.09 10.52 -0.99
C ASP A 185 0.43 9.28 -1.74
N MET A 186 0.58 9.36 -3.07
CA MET A 186 1.26 8.33 -3.87
C MET A 186 2.70 8.11 -3.40
N ARG A 187 3.46 9.19 -3.16
CA ARG A 187 4.83 9.08 -2.65
C ARG A 187 4.87 8.34 -1.31
N LEU A 188 3.99 8.69 -0.38
CA LEU A 188 3.88 8.01 0.91
C LEU A 188 3.55 6.51 0.75
N ALA A 189 2.60 6.18 -0.13
CA ALA A 189 2.25 4.80 -0.43
C ALA A 189 3.41 4.00 -1.01
N LEU A 190 4.17 4.58 -1.95
CA LEU A 190 5.38 3.95 -2.49
C LEU A 190 6.45 3.76 -1.42
N THR A 191 6.70 4.74 -0.56
CA THR A 191 7.66 4.61 0.56
C THR A 191 7.27 3.47 1.51
N GLN A 192 5.99 3.34 1.85
CA GLN A 192 5.47 2.32 2.76
C GLN A 192 5.47 0.92 2.13
N LEU A 193 5.05 0.83 0.87
CA LEU A 193 5.20 -0.38 0.06
C LEU A 193 6.66 -0.81 0.03
N MET A 194 7.59 0.15 -0.12
CA MET A 194 9.01 -0.14 -0.15
C MET A 194 9.56 -0.66 1.16
N GLN A 195 9.11 -0.19 2.33
CA GLN A 195 9.49 -0.79 3.62
C GLN A 195 9.20 -2.29 3.67
N SER A 196 8.18 -2.74 2.94
CA SER A 196 7.83 -4.16 2.81
C SER A 196 8.82 -4.98 1.98
N PHE A 197 9.66 -4.32 1.19
CA PHE A 197 10.73 -4.95 0.40
C PHE A 197 12.08 -4.93 1.11
N HIS A 198 12.18 -4.26 2.26
CA HIS A 198 13.40 -4.17 3.06
C HIS A 198 13.43 -5.27 4.13
N TYR A 199 14.33 -6.22 3.94
CA TYR A 199 14.71 -7.28 4.87
C TYR A 199 16.09 -7.04 5.50
N GLY A 200 16.27 -6.00 6.35
CA GLY A 200 17.36 -6.06 7.34
C GLY A 200 17.85 -4.81 8.06
N LYS A 201 17.58 -4.74 9.38
CA LYS A 201 18.54 -4.86 10.52
C LYS A 201 17.74 -4.77 11.83
N ARG A 202 17.81 -5.82 12.67
CA ARG A 202 17.29 -5.93 14.07
C ARG A 202 15.86 -6.39 14.36
N THR A 203 15.10 -6.99 13.44
CA THR A 203 13.78 -7.56 13.80
C THR A 203 13.77 -9.09 13.84
N LEU A 204 13.10 -9.65 14.85
CA LEU A 204 12.90 -11.10 15.08
C LEU A 204 12.24 -11.84 13.90
N PHE A 205 11.76 -11.10 12.89
CA PHE A 205 11.08 -11.61 11.70
C PHE A 205 12.02 -12.28 10.67
N ARG A 206 13.33 -12.02 10.69
CA ARG A 206 14.31 -12.68 9.78
C ARG A 206 14.26 -14.21 9.80
N ARG A 207 13.79 -14.84 10.89
CA ARG A 207 13.75 -16.31 11.02
C ARG A 207 12.62 -16.98 10.24
N LEU A 208 11.64 -16.20 9.74
CA LEU A 208 10.53 -16.70 8.95
C LEU A 208 10.67 -16.42 7.44
N PHE A 209 11.60 -15.55 7.04
CA PHE A 209 11.57 -14.89 5.73
C PHE A 209 12.98 -14.72 5.16
N SER A 210 13.38 -15.60 4.24
CA SER A 210 14.52 -15.36 3.35
C SER A 210 13.94 -14.86 2.02
N PRO A 211 14.32 -13.67 1.52
CA PRO A 211 13.79 -13.17 0.26
C PRO A 211 14.23 -14.07 -0.89
N THR A 212 13.27 -14.47 -1.74
CA THR A 212 13.48 -15.15 -3.02
C THR A 212 13.56 -14.16 -4.19
N ILE A 213 13.04 -12.94 -4.00
CA ILE A 213 13.03 -11.92 -5.04
C ILE A 213 14.44 -11.37 -5.24
N ASP A 214 15.03 -11.63 -6.40
CA ASP A 214 16.36 -11.12 -6.80
C ASP A 214 16.27 -9.98 -7.82
N LYS A 215 15.11 -9.78 -8.48
CA LYS A 215 14.80 -8.58 -9.30
C LYS A 215 13.43 -7.98 -8.98
N LEU A 216 13.42 -6.67 -8.84
CA LEU A 216 12.25 -5.84 -8.63
C LEU A 216 12.20 -4.72 -9.70
N MET A 217 11.10 -4.63 -10.44
CA MET A 217 10.91 -3.62 -11.48
C MET A 217 9.79 -2.66 -11.09
N PHE A 218 10.06 -1.37 -11.13
CA PHE A 218 9.04 -0.33 -11.07
C PHE A 218 8.70 0.12 -12.48
N ALA A 219 7.42 0.09 -12.82
CA ALA A 219 6.94 0.40 -14.16
C ALA A 219 5.96 1.58 -14.11
N ALA A 220 6.36 2.72 -14.65
CA ALA A 220 5.45 3.83 -14.92
C ALA A 220 4.52 3.41 -16.06
N THR A 221 3.26 3.17 -15.73
CA THR A 221 2.24 2.68 -16.66
C THR A 221 1.66 3.81 -17.51
N LYS A 222 0.93 3.41 -18.58
CA LYS A 222 0.24 4.32 -19.50
C LYS A 222 1.19 5.35 -20.14
N ALA A 223 2.44 4.93 -20.39
CA ALA A 223 3.45 5.80 -20.97
C ALA A 223 3.06 6.28 -22.37
N ASP A 224 2.15 5.59 -23.06
CA ASP A 224 1.60 6.00 -24.36
C ASP A 224 0.70 7.25 -24.28
N HIS A 225 0.32 7.71 -23.08
CA HIS A 225 -0.41 8.96 -22.88
C HIS A 225 0.47 10.21 -22.96
N ILE A 226 1.79 10.04 -23.11
CA ILE A 226 2.75 11.13 -23.29
C ILE A 226 3.58 10.89 -24.54
N THR A 227 4.25 11.93 -25.01
CA THR A 227 5.07 11.87 -26.20
C THR A 227 6.39 11.15 -25.91
N ALA A 228 6.99 10.56 -26.96
CA ALA A 228 8.22 9.76 -26.82
C ALA A 228 9.38 10.54 -26.17
N ASP A 229 9.46 11.86 -26.35
CA ASP A 229 10.45 12.72 -25.71
C ASP A 229 10.23 12.89 -24.19
N GLN A 230 9.00 12.72 -23.71
CA GLN A 230 8.66 12.80 -22.28
C GLN A 230 8.85 11.47 -21.54
N HIS A 231 9.04 10.34 -22.24
CA HIS A 231 9.24 9.04 -21.60
C HIS A 231 10.41 9.04 -20.61
N ALA A 232 11.52 9.70 -20.97
CA ALA A 232 12.68 9.82 -20.09
C ALA A 232 12.35 10.62 -18.82
N ASN A 233 11.52 11.66 -18.93
CA ASN A 233 11.09 12.46 -17.79
C ASN A 233 10.16 11.66 -16.86
N LEU A 234 9.25 10.85 -17.42
CA LEU A 234 8.38 9.97 -16.64
C LEU A 234 9.16 8.92 -15.86
N VAL A 235 10.17 8.29 -16.49
CA VAL A 235 11.05 7.34 -15.81
C VAL A 235 11.88 8.03 -14.73
N SER A 236 12.46 9.19 -15.03
CA SER A 236 13.23 9.99 -14.06
C SER A 236 12.39 10.40 -12.85
N LEU A 237 11.13 10.80 -13.07
CA LEU A 237 10.19 11.10 -11.99
C LEU A 237 9.94 9.89 -11.11
N LEU A 238 9.67 8.72 -11.70
CA LEU A 238 9.47 7.49 -10.94
C LEU A 238 10.72 7.12 -10.14
N GLN A 239 11.91 7.23 -10.75
CA GLN A 239 13.19 7.00 -10.08
C GLN A 239 13.36 7.91 -8.86
N GLN A 240 13.01 9.20 -8.97
CA GLN A 240 13.05 10.14 -7.85
C GLN A 240 12.05 9.77 -6.75
N LEU A 241 10.84 9.36 -7.12
CA LEU A 241 9.80 8.92 -6.18
C LEU A 241 10.23 7.71 -5.35
N VAL A 242 10.96 6.77 -5.97
CA VAL A 242 11.43 5.55 -5.29
C VAL A 242 12.88 5.65 -4.81
N GLN A 243 13.52 6.80 -4.90
CA GLN A 243 14.97 6.95 -4.64
C GLN A 243 15.35 6.60 -3.19
N GLU A 244 14.59 7.10 -2.21
CA GLU A 244 14.82 6.79 -0.79
C GLU A 244 14.71 5.29 -0.51
N ALA A 245 13.80 4.64 -1.22
CA ALA A 245 13.61 3.20 -1.13
C ALA A 245 14.71 2.41 -1.85
N TRP A 246 15.20 2.90 -2.99
CA TRP A 246 16.27 2.28 -3.75
C TRP A 246 17.55 2.19 -2.93
N GLN A 247 17.90 3.26 -2.22
CA GLN A 247 19.10 3.28 -1.37
C GLN A 247 19.10 2.16 -0.35
N ASN A 248 17.93 1.84 0.22
CA ASN A 248 17.81 0.83 1.26
C ASN A 248 17.78 -0.61 0.68
N ALA A 249 17.10 -0.84 -0.46
CA ALA A 249 16.96 -2.17 -1.06
C ALA A 249 18.23 -2.67 -1.76
N ALA A 250 19.05 -1.76 -2.30
CA ALA A 250 20.34 -2.11 -2.90
C ALA A 250 21.30 -2.81 -1.90
N PHE A 251 21.14 -2.55 -0.59
CA PHE A 251 21.94 -3.21 0.45
C PHE A 251 21.64 -4.70 0.64
N GLU A 252 20.54 -5.20 0.06
CA GLU A 252 20.09 -6.59 0.21
C GLU A 252 20.37 -7.45 -1.02
N GLY A 253 21.02 -6.88 -2.04
CA GLY A 253 21.36 -7.59 -3.28
C GLY A 253 20.20 -7.75 -4.25
N ILE A 254 19.08 -7.04 -4.04
CA ILE A 254 17.96 -6.99 -4.98
C ILE A 254 18.33 -6.04 -6.12
N SER A 255 18.28 -6.54 -7.36
CA SER A 255 18.45 -5.70 -8.55
C SER A 255 17.15 -4.94 -8.84
N MET A 256 17.22 -3.61 -8.77
CA MET A 256 16.07 -2.74 -9.02
C MET A 256 16.20 -2.02 -10.37
N ASP A 257 15.10 -1.96 -11.13
CA ASP A 257 15.00 -1.23 -12.39
C ASP A 257 13.74 -0.37 -12.44
N CYS A 258 13.79 0.75 -13.16
CA CYS A 258 12.62 1.60 -13.45
C CYS A 258 12.42 1.69 -14.97
N VAL A 259 11.20 1.47 -15.43
CA VAL A 259 10.83 1.55 -16.86
C VAL A 259 9.54 2.33 -17.05
N GLY A 260 9.37 2.95 -18.21
CA GLY A 260 8.09 3.46 -18.68
C GLY A 260 7.51 2.46 -19.66
N LEU A 261 6.25 2.03 -19.44
CA LEU A 261 5.59 1.07 -20.32
C LEU A 261 4.12 1.40 -20.55
N ALA A 262 3.62 0.91 -21.68
CA ALA A 262 2.21 0.79 -21.96
C ALA A 262 1.94 -0.70 -22.22
N SER A 263 1.14 -1.35 -21.37
CA SER A 263 0.78 -2.76 -21.57
C SER A 263 -0.10 -2.94 -22.80
N VAL A 264 -0.90 -1.93 -23.11
CA VAL A 264 -1.71 -1.81 -24.32
C VAL A 264 -1.51 -0.39 -24.84
N GLN A 265 -0.97 -0.25 -26.05
CA GLN A 265 -0.78 1.05 -26.69
C GLN A 265 -2.11 1.52 -27.30
N ALA A 266 -2.62 2.66 -26.84
CA ALA A 266 -3.87 3.26 -27.30
C ALA A 266 -3.65 4.53 -28.16
N THR A 267 -2.39 4.92 -28.39
CA THR A 267 -2.01 6.14 -29.12
C THR A 267 -0.99 5.85 -30.22
N GLU A 268 -0.93 6.74 -31.21
CA GLU A 268 0.08 6.73 -32.28
C GLU A 268 0.88 8.04 -32.23
N SER A 269 2.18 7.97 -32.53
CA SER A 269 3.01 9.17 -32.55
C SER A 269 2.71 10.02 -33.79
N GLY A 270 2.41 11.30 -33.57
CA GLY A 270 2.24 12.29 -34.62
C GLY A 270 3.44 13.24 -34.74
N ILE A 271 3.52 13.95 -35.87
CA ILE A 271 4.34 15.15 -36.00
C ILE A 271 3.44 16.24 -36.56
N VAL A 272 3.39 17.38 -35.88
CA VAL A 272 2.64 18.56 -36.32
C VAL A 272 3.62 19.71 -36.48
N ASP A 273 3.63 20.35 -37.64
CA ASP A 273 4.34 21.60 -37.84
C ASP A 273 3.50 22.74 -37.25
N HIS A 274 4.02 23.38 -36.21
CA HIS A 274 3.40 24.56 -35.60
C HIS A 274 4.43 25.69 -35.54
N GLN A 275 4.12 26.82 -36.18
CA GLN A 275 5.00 28.00 -36.25
C GLN A 275 6.42 27.70 -36.76
N GLY A 276 6.54 26.76 -37.71
CA GLY A 276 7.84 26.37 -38.30
C GLY A 276 8.69 25.46 -37.39
N GLN A 277 8.16 25.03 -36.25
CA GLN A 277 8.75 23.98 -35.43
C GLN A 277 7.95 22.69 -35.57
N ARG A 278 8.67 21.58 -35.82
CA ARG A 278 8.09 20.24 -35.74
C ARG A 278 7.90 19.88 -34.28
N ILE A 279 6.65 19.87 -33.84
CA ILE A 279 6.25 19.39 -32.53
C ILE A 279 5.84 17.93 -32.67
N ARG A 280 6.21 17.10 -31.70
CA ARG A 280 5.67 15.75 -31.52
C ARG A 280 4.56 15.87 -30.48
N PRO A 281 3.28 16.01 -30.88
CA PRO A 281 2.16 16.04 -29.95
C PRO A 281 1.85 14.65 -29.38
#